data_AF-A0A4W4HBY1-F1
#
_entry.id   AF-A0A4W4HBY1-F1
#
_cell.length_a   1.000
_cell.length_b   1.000
_cell.length_c   1.000
_cell.angle_alpha   90.00
_cell.angle_beta   90.00
_cell.angle_gamma   90.00
#
_symmetry.space_group_name_H-M   'P 1'
#
loop_
_entity.id
_entity.type
_entity.pdbx_description
1 polymer ?
#
loop_
_entity_poly.entity_id
_entity_poly.type
_entity_poly.pdbx_seq_one_letter_code
_entity_poly.pdbx_strand_id
1 'polypeptide(L)'
;NPLRCCYSVCNSLRCCYSVCNPLRCCYSVCNPLRCCYSVCNPLRCCYSVCNPLRCCYSVCNPLRCCYSVCNPLRCCYSVCNSLRCCYSVCNSLRCCYSVCNSLRCCYSVCNSLRCCYSVCNSLQCCYSVCNSLRCCYSVCNSLLCAVSAAPRRFCKTLWSSDTGSGEDGKLWCTTKCQSYS
;
A
#
# COMPACT_ATOMS: atom_id res chain seq x y z
N ASN A 1 24.39 -19.69 -0.34
CA ASN A 1 23.23 -20.36 0.29
C ASN A 1 21.94 -19.73 -0.23
N PRO A 2 21.32 -20.30 -1.28
CA PRO A 2 20.23 -19.69 -2.06
C PRO A 2 18.98 -19.37 -1.22
N LEU A 3 18.89 -19.92 -0.01
CA LEU A 3 17.82 -19.65 0.93
C LEU A 3 17.95 -18.32 1.68
N ARG A 4 19.10 -17.62 1.67
CA ARG A 4 19.22 -16.35 2.41
C ARG A 4 18.59 -15.17 1.67
N CYS A 5 18.92 -14.99 0.40
CA CYS A 5 18.43 -13.86 -0.39
C CYS A 5 17.95 -14.36 -1.75
N CYS A 6 16.80 -13.89 -2.21
CA CYS A 6 16.32 -14.10 -3.58
C CYS A 6 16.35 -12.78 -4.33
N TYR A 7 16.89 -12.82 -5.55
CA TYR A 7 16.76 -11.77 -6.54
C TYR A 7 16.05 -12.39 -7.75
N SER A 8 14.88 -11.86 -8.11
CA SER A 8 14.12 -12.34 -9.27
C SER A 8 13.77 -11.18 -10.19
N VAL A 9 14.02 -11.38 -11.48
CA VAL A 9 13.60 -10.45 -12.55
C VAL A 9 12.80 -11.26 -13.55
N CYS A 10 11.55 -10.86 -13.78
CA CYS A 10 10.63 -11.55 -14.67
C CYS A 10 10.09 -10.59 -15.72
N ASN A 11 10.51 -10.79 -16.96
CA ASN A 11 9.98 -10.09 -18.14
C ASN A 11 9.22 -11.12 -19.00
N SER A 12 7.99 -10.81 -19.38
CA SER A 12 7.13 -11.73 -20.16
C SER A 12 6.20 -10.96 -21.07
N LEU A 13 5.95 -11.47 -22.27
CA LEU A 13 4.98 -10.87 -23.19
C LEU A 13 3.52 -11.05 -22.75
N ARG A 14 3.25 -11.95 -21.79
CA ARG A 14 1.88 -12.29 -21.39
C ARG A 14 1.70 -12.11 -19.89
N CYS A 15 2.03 -13.13 -19.10
CA CYS A 15 1.85 -13.12 -17.67
C CYS A 15 3.16 -13.45 -16.97
N CYS A 16 3.42 -12.80 -15.83
CA CYS A 16 4.40 -13.25 -14.84
C CYS A 16 3.67 -13.71 -13.60
N TYR A 17 4.03 -14.90 -13.11
CA TYR A 17 3.69 -15.39 -11.79
C TYR A 17 5.00 -15.64 -11.04
N SER A 18 5.23 -14.94 -9.94
CA SER A 18 6.46 -15.06 -9.16
C SER A 18 6.14 -15.26 -7.68
N VAL A 19 6.66 -16.32 -7.09
CA VAL A 19 6.57 -16.57 -5.64
C VAL A 19 7.98 -16.66 -5.09
N CYS A 20 8.29 -15.87 -4.07
CA CYS A 20 9.61 -15.82 -3.46
C CYS A 20 9.51 -15.86 -1.93
N ASN A 21 10.12 -16.86 -1.30
CA ASN A 21 10.10 -17.05 0.16
C ASN A 21 11.51 -17.28 0.77
N PRO A 22 12.47 -16.34 0.63
CA PRO A 22 13.80 -16.49 1.23
C PRO A 22 13.80 -16.22 2.74
N LEU A 23 14.80 -16.78 3.44
CA LEU A 23 15.01 -16.63 4.88
C LEU A 23 15.43 -15.22 5.31
N ARG A 24 15.97 -14.35 4.44
CA ARG A 24 16.32 -12.97 4.82
C ARG A 24 15.66 -11.94 3.92
N CYS A 25 16.09 -11.87 2.67
CA CYS A 25 15.74 -10.75 1.80
C CYS A 25 15.18 -11.23 0.46
N CYS A 26 14.09 -10.62 0.01
CA CYS A 26 13.57 -10.79 -1.33
C CYS A 26 13.63 -9.47 -2.08
N TYR A 27 14.20 -9.51 -3.28
CA TYR A 27 14.09 -8.44 -4.27
C TYR A 27 13.46 -9.01 -5.54
N SER A 28 12.28 -8.54 -5.90
CA SER A 28 11.56 -9.01 -7.08
C SER A 28 11.18 -7.84 -8.00
N VAL A 29 11.43 -8.01 -9.29
CA VAL A 29 11.06 -7.05 -10.34
C VAL A 29 10.31 -7.78 -11.44
N CYS A 30 9.06 -7.40 -11.68
CA CYS A 30 8.22 -8.02 -12.69
C CYS A 30 7.66 -6.98 -13.66
N ASN A 31 7.97 -7.12 -14.96
CA ASN A 31 7.48 -6.21 -16.00
C ASN A 31 6.82 -6.98 -17.18
N PRO A 32 5.73 -7.73 -16.97
CA PRO A 32 5.03 -8.37 -18.08
C PRO A 32 4.15 -7.40 -18.86
N LEU A 33 3.92 -7.65 -20.16
CA LEU A 33 3.03 -6.78 -20.95
C LEU A 33 1.57 -6.84 -20.48
N ARG A 34 1.03 -7.99 -20.04
CA ARG A 34 -0.40 -8.05 -19.62
C ARG A 34 -0.54 -8.05 -18.11
N CYS A 35 -0.19 -9.15 -17.45
CA CYS A 35 -0.56 -9.38 -16.06
C CYS A 35 0.64 -9.78 -15.21
N CYS A 36 0.76 -9.20 -14.03
CA CYS A 36 1.72 -9.60 -13.02
C CYS A 36 0.99 -10.07 -11.76
N TYR A 37 1.40 -11.24 -11.26
CA TYR A 37 1.04 -11.77 -9.96
C TYR A 37 2.33 -12.06 -9.19
N SER A 38 2.64 -11.26 -8.18
CA SER A 38 3.84 -11.41 -7.37
C SER A 38 3.48 -11.63 -5.90
N VAL A 39 4.11 -12.63 -5.29
CA VAL A 39 3.97 -12.94 -3.87
C VAL A 39 5.36 -13.09 -3.27
N CYS A 40 5.68 -12.29 -2.27
CA CYS A 40 6.99 -12.28 -1.62
C CYS A 40 6.86 -12.30 -0.10
N ASN A 41 7.31 -13.37 0.56
CA ASN A 41 7.22 -13.53 2.02
C ASN A 41 8.57 -13.88 2.65
N PRO A 42 9.55 -12.95 2.65
CA PRO A 42 10.82 -13.20 3.30
C PRO A 42 10.78 -12.92 4.81
N LEU A 43 11.62 -13.55 5.63
CA LEU A 43 11.57 -13.28 7.08
C LEU A 43 11.99 -11.87 7.47
N ARG A 44 12.89 -11.20 6.74
CA ARG A 44 13.35 -9.84 7.13
C ARG A 44 12.78 -8.76 6.23
N CYS A 45 13.24 -8.71 4.98
CA CYS A 45 13.02 -7.56 4.12
C CYS A 45 12.48 -8.00 2.76
N CYS A 46 11.42 -7.34 2.30
CA CYS A 46 10.88 -7.51 0.96
C CYS A 46 10.95 -6.18 0.20
N TYR A 47 11.46 -6.24 -1.01
CA TYR A 47 11.36 -5.18 -2.00
C TYR A 47 10.74 -5.77 -3.27
N SER A 48 9.55 -5.31 -3.65
CA SER A 48 8.82 -5.77 -4.83
C SER A 48 8.49 -4.58 -5.74
N VAL A 49 8.79 -4.73 -7.03
CA VAL A 49 8.44 -3.75 -8.07
C VAL A 49 7.72 -4.46 -9.20
N CYS A 50 6.51 -4.03 -9.50
CA CYS A 50 5.69 -4.61 -10.55
C CYS A 50 5.12 -3.54 -11.48
N ASN A 51 5.49 -3.56 -12.77
CA ASN A 51 5.03 -2.57 -13.76
C ASN A 51 4.44 -3.21 -15.02
N PRO A 52 3.30 -3.94 -14.94
CA PRO A 52 2.68 -4.50 -16.12
C PRO A 52 1.79 -3.50 -16.85
N LEU A 53 1.55 -3.64 -18.17
CA LEU A 53 0.68 -2.65 -18.85
C LEU A 53 -0.79 -2.76 -18.41
N ARG A 54 -1.33 -3.96 -18.14
CA ARG A 54 -2.76 -4.08 -17.78
C ARG A 54 -2.98 -4.18 -16.29
N CYS A 55 -2.63 -5.31 -15.70
CA CYS A 55 -3.07 -5.65 -14.35
C CYS A 55 -1.89 -6.08 -13.48
N CYS A 56 -1.83 -5.54 -12.26
CA CYS A 56 -0.87 -5.95 -11.24
C CYS A 56 -1.59 -6.41 -9.98
N TYR A 57 -1.18 -7.57 -9.48
CA TYR A 57 -1.49 -8.06 -8.14
C TYR A 57 -0.18 -8.35 -7.42
N SER A 58 0.13 -7.58 -6.37
CA SER A 58 1.35 -7.74 -5.57
C SER A 58 0.99 -7.96 -4.10
N VAL A 59 1.58 -8.99 -3.50
CA VAL A 59 1.44 -9.30 -2.08
C VAL A 59 2.82 -9.46 -1.47
N CYS A 60 3.13 -8.64 -0.48
CA CYS A 60 4.40 -8.68 0.23
C CYS A 60 4.15 -8.78 1.74
N ASN A 61 4.61 -9.86 2.37
CA ASN A 61 4.41 -10.09 3.82
C ASN A 61 5.71 -10.45 4.58
N PRO A 62 6.71 -9.55 4.65
CA PRO A 62 7.88 -9.78 5.48
C PRO A 62 7.64 -9.52 6.97
N LEU A 63 8.41 -10.14 7.87
CA LEU A 63 8.25 -9.85 9.31
C LEU A 63 8.74 -8.44 9.68
N ARG A 64 9.84 -7.93 9.08
CA ARG A 64 10.39 -6.63 9.49
C ARG A 64 9.95 -5.50 8.57
N CYS A 65 10.42 -5.49 7.33
CA CYS A 65 10.29 -4.33 6.46
C CYS A 65 9.75 -4.73 5.09
N CYS A 66 8.69 -4.06 4.66
CA CYS A 66 8.08 -4.23 3.36
C CYS A 66 8.15 -2.94 2.55
N TYR A 67 8.65 -3.04 1.31
CA TYR A 67 8.55 -2.02 0.30
C TYR A 67 7.94 -2.62 -0.97
N SER A 68 6.79 -2.10 -1.40
CA SER A 68 6.12 -2.53 -2.63
C SER A 68 5.79 -1.34 -3.49
N VAL A 69 6.11 -1.44 -4.78
CA VAL A 69 5.76 -0.46 -5.80
C VAL A 69 5.06 -1.16 -6.94
N CYS A 70 3.84 -0.72 -7.24
CA CYS A 70 3.05 -1.25 -8.34
C CYS A 70 2.57 -0.11 -9.24
N ASN A 71 2.96 -0.13 -10.52
CA ASN A 71 2.59 0.91 -11.49
C ASN A 71 1.98 0.37 -12.80
N PRO A 72 0.84 -0.33 -12.77
CA PRO A 72 0.17 -0.75 -13.99
C PRO A 72 -0.62 0.38 -14.67
N LEU A 73 -0.84 0.32 -16.00
CA LEU A 73 -1.67 1.34 -16.65
C LEU A 73 -3.15 1.22 -16.28
N ARG A 74 -3.72 0.00 -16.18
CA ARG A 74 -5.16 -0.15 -15.92
C ARG A 74 -5.47 -0.35 -14.45
N CYS A 75 -5.13 -1.50 -13.88
CA CYS A 75 -5.60 -1.90 -12.56
C CYS A 75 -4.45 -2.35 -11.66
N CYS A 76 -4.39 -1.77 -10.47
CA CYS A 76 -3.42 -2.11 -9.44
C CYS A 76 -4.11 -2.62 -8.18
N TYR A 77 -3.65 -3.76 -7.68
CA TYR A 77 -3.95 -4.25 -6.34
C TYR A 77 -2.64 -4.57 -5.63
N SER A 78 -2.37 -3.88 -4.53
CA SER A 78 -1.18 -4.14 -3.69
C SER A 78 -1.58 -4.35 -2.24
N VAL A 79 -1.02 -5.40 -1.65
CA VAL A 79 -1.14 -5.69 -0.22
C VAL A 79 0.26 -5.76 0.38
N CYS A 80 0.48 -4.97 1.42
CA CYS A 80 1.75 -4.92 2.13
C CYS A 80 1.51 -5.06 3.62
N ASN A 81 2.03 -6.15 4.19
CA ASN A 81 1.95 -6.42 5.62
C ASN A 81 3.35 -6.62 6.20
N SER A 82 3.59 -6.08 7.39
CA SER A 82 4.81 -6.37 8.15
C SER A 82 4.60 -6.11 9.64
N LEU A 83 5.49 -6.58 10.49
CA LEU A 83 5.40 -6.25 11.92
C LEU A 83 5.98 -4.87 12.21
N ARG A 84 7.06 -4.45 11.54
CA ARG A 84 7.68 -3.14 11.85
C ARG A 84 7.25 -2.06 10.87
N CYS A 85 7.70 -2.12 9.63
CA CYS A 85 7.57 -1.01 8.70
C CYS A 85 7.01 -1.46 7.34
N CYS A 86 5.89 -0.86 6.94
CA CYS A 86 5.32 -1.04 5.62
C CYS A 86 5.35 0.26 4.83
N TYR A 87 5.82 0.15 3.60
CA TYR A 87 5.71 1.19 2.60
C TYR A 87 5.09 0.60 1.33
N SER A 88 3.97 1.15 0.88
CA SER A 88 3.40 0.82 -0.42
C SER A 88 3.15 2.04 -1.27
N VAL A 89 3.43 1.90 -2.56
CA VAL A 89 3.08 2.88 -3.58
C VAL A 89 2.33 2.15 -4.69
N CYS A 90 1.13 2.62 -4.97
CA CYS A 90 0.27 2.10 -6.01
C CYS A 90 -0.14 3.23 -6.95
N ASN A 91 0.27 3.15 -8.20
CA ASN A 91 -0.12 4.10 -9.24
C ASN A 91 -0.79 3.36 -10.39
N SER A 92 -1.88 3.91 -10.91
CA SER A 92 -2.50 3.42 -12.15
C SER A 92 -3.29 4.50 -12.84
N LEU A 93 -3.61 4.36 -14.13
CA LEU A 93 -4.48 5.33 -14.77
C LEU A 93 -5.94 5.11 -14.40
N ARG A 94 -6.40 3.87 -14.22
CA ARG A 94 -7.82 3.58 -14.03
C ARG A 94 -8.18 3.31 -12.57
N CYS A 95 -7.69 2.22 -11.99
CA CYS A 95 -8.12 1.79 -10.66
C CYS A 95 -6.93 1.35 -9.80
N CYS A 96 -6.78 1.99 -8.64
CA CYS A 96 -5.82 1.60 -7.62
C CYS A 96 -6.51 1.13 -6.36
N TYR A 97 -6.07 -0.01 -5.85
CA TYR A 97 -6.39 -0.50 -4.53
C TYR A 97 -5.08 -0.79 -3.79
N SER A 98 -4.87 -0.16 -2.63
CA SER A 98 -3.79 -0.54 -1.72
C SER A 98 -4.29 -0.84 -0.32
N VAL A 99 -3.66 -1.83 0.29
CA VAL A 99 -3.78 -2.14 1.71
C VAL A 99 -2.38 -2.18 2.29
N CYS A 100 -2.16 -1.37 3.33
CA CYS A 100 -0.95 -1.32 4.11
C CYS A 100 -1.25 -1.59 5.58
N ASN A 101 -0.71 -2.67 6.12
CA ASN A 101 -0.82 -2.95 7.55
C ASN A 101 0.56 -3.09 8.17
N SER A 102 0.75 -2.48 9.34
CA SER A 102 1.93 -2.70 10.17
C SER A 102 1.58 -2.68 11.65
N LEU A 103 2.45 -3.16 12.54
CA LEU A 103 2.28 -2.85 13.96
C LEU A 103 2.86 -1.48 14.31
N ARG A 104 4.06 -1.13 13.81
CA ARG A 104 4.69 0.16 14.13
C ARG A 104 4.32 1.24 13.12
N CYS A 105 4.92 1.22 11.93
CA CYS A 105 4.80 2.32 10.98
C CYS A 105 4.28 1.84 9.62
N CYS A 106 3.20 2.44 9.14
CA CYS A 106 2.74 2.24 7.77
C CYS A 106 2.69 3.54 6.99
N TYR A 107 3.12 3.46 5.75
CA TYR A 107 3.05 4.51 4.76
C TYR A 107 2.41 3.94 3.49
N SER A 108 1.31 4.54 3.04
CA SER A 108 0.74 4.23 1.73
C SER A 108 0.58 5.48 0.87
N VAL A 109 0.87 5.31 -0.41
CA VAL A 109 0.50 6.26 -1.46
C VAL A 109 -0.30 5.52 -2.51
N CYS A 110 -1.49 6.03 -2.79
CA CYS A 110 -2.38 5.57 -3.85
C CYS A 110 -2.69 6.71 -4.79
N ASN A 111 -2.29 6.59 -6.06
CA ASN A 111 -2.66 7.55 -7.08
C ASN A 111 -3.37 6.86 -8.25
N SER A 112 -4.45 7.47 -8.72
CA SER A 112 -5.06 7.09 -10.00
C SER A 112 -5.79 8.25 -10.64
N LEU A 113 -6.10 8.15 -11.93
CA LEU A 113 -6.91 9.19 -12.58
C LEU A 113 -8.41 8.99 -12.32
N ARG A 114 -8.89 7.76 -12.08
CA ARG A 114 -10.33 7.48 -11.99
C ARG A 114 -10.79 7.00 -10.61
N CYS A 115 -10.26 5.90 -10.08
CA CYS A 115 -10.71 5.35 -8.80
C CYS A 115 -9.53 4.94 -7.92
N CYS A 116 -9.42 5.53 -6.74
CA CYS A 116 -8.48 5.11 -5.71
C CYS A 116 -9.20 4.60 -4.47
N TYR A 117 -8.69 3.49 -3.95
CA TYR A 117 -9.02 2.94 -2.65
C TYR A 117 -7.72 2.67 -1.89
N SER A 118 -7.56 3.28 -0.71
CA SER A 118 -6.39 3.07 0.14
C SER A 118 -6.81 2.75 1.57
N VAL A 119 -6.26 1.68 2.13
CA VAL A 119 -6.40 1.35 3.55
C VAL A 119 -5.01 1.31 4.17
N CYS A 120 -4.84 2.08 5.24
CA CYS A 120 -3.65 2.12 6.07
C CYS A 120 -4.02 1.80 7.51
N ASN A 121 -3.45 0.73 8.06
CA ASN A 121 -3.59 0.43 9.47
C ASN A 121 -2.21 0.30 10.13
N SER A 122 -2.06 0.94 11.28
CA SER A 122 -0.92 0.75 12.18
C SER A 122 -1.40 0.73 13.62
N LEU A 123 -0.60 0.18 14.55
CA LEU A 123 -0.84 0.46 15.97
C LEU A 123 -0.19 1.80 16.37
N GLN A 124 1.00 2.12 15.87
CA GLN A 124 1.68 3.37 16.23
C GLN A 124 1.40 4.50 15.22
N CYS A 125 2.04 4.48 14.05
CA CYS A 125 2.00 5.60 13.11
C CYS A 125 1.51 5.17 11.72
N CYS A 126 0.45 5.82 11.22
CA CYS A 126 -0.02 5.68 9.84
C CYS A 126 0.11 6.99 9.07
N TYR A 127 0.64 6.90 7.86
CA TYR A 127 0.59 7.97 6.87
C TYR A 127 -0.04 7.44 5.58
N SER A 128 -1.10 8.09 5.12
CA SER A 128 -1.77 7.70 3.87
C SER A 128 -1.99 8.89 2.94
N VAL A 129 -1.70 8.68 1.67
CA VAL A 129 -2.00 9.64 0.61
C VAL A 129 -2.85 8.91 -0.42
N CYS A 130 -4.01 9.48 -0.74
CA CYS A 130 -4.94 8.91 -1.70
C CYS A 130 -5.39 10.00 -2.67
N ASN A 131 -4.88 9.98 -3.90
CA ASN A 131 -5.23 10.95 -4.92
C ASN A 131 -5.95 10.31 -6.10
N SER A 132 -7.09 10.88 -6.46
CA SER A 132 -7.78 10.59 -7.71
C SER A 132 -8.65 11.75 -8.16
N LEU A 133 -8.78 11.89 -9.48
CA LEU A 133 -9.54 12.98 -10.08
C LEU A 133 -11.06 12.76 -10.00
N ARG A 134 -11.52 11.51 -9.80
CA ARG A 134 -12.95 11.18 -9.84
C ARG A 134 -13.47 10.54 -8.56
N CYS A 135 -12.93 9.42 -8.12
CA CYS A 135 -13.35 8.76 -6.89
C CYS A 135 -12.15 8.44 -6.00
N CYS A 136 -12.22 8.85 -4.73
CA CYS A 136 -11.22 8.56 -3.71
C CYS A 136 -11.90 7.98 -2.47
N TYR A 137 -11.40 6.85 -2.00
CA TYR A 137 -11.73 6.29 -0.70
C TYR A 137 -10.44 6.01 0.06
N SER A 138 -10.35 6.53 1.29
CA SER A 138 -9.17 6.37 2.13
C SER A 138 -9.56 6.09 3.57
N VAL A 139 -8.93 5.08 4.16
CA VAL A 139 -9.02 4.75 5.58
C VAL A 139 -7.60 4.78 6.14
N CYS A 140 -7.38 5.54 7.22
CA CYS A 140 -6.14 5.51 8.00
C CYS A 140 -6.52 5.27 9.46
N ASN A 141 -6.10 4.13 10.02
CA ASN A 141 -6.29 3.81 11.43
C ASN A 141 -4.94 3.72 12.12
N SER A 142 -4.82 4.42 13.25
CA SER A 142 -3.70 4.32 14.18
C SER A 142 -4.17 4.63 15.59
N LEU A 143 -3.54 4.01 16.60
CA LEU A 143 -3.84 4.33 18.00
C LEU A 143 -3.06 5.56 18.50
N LEU A 144 -1.93 5.92 17.86
CA LEU A 144 -1.10 7.05 18.31
C LEU A 144 -1.07 8.23 17.31
N CYS A 145 -0.72 7.99 16.04
CA CYS A 145 -0.53 9.07 15.06
C CYS A 145 -1.04 8.69 13.66
N ALA A 146 -2.07 9.41 13.17
CA ALA A 146 -2.60 9.23 11.82
C ALA A 146 -2.50 10.52 11.01
N VAL A 147 -1.92 10.44 9.82
CA VAL A 147 -1.95 11.50 8.81
C VAL A 147 -2.57 10.95 7.54
N SER A 148 -3.54 11.68 6.99
CA SER A 148 -4.17 11.34 5.71
C SER A 148 -4.30 12.57 4.81
N ALA A 149 -3.99 12.41 3.52
CA ALA A 149 -4.17 13.45 2.51
C ALA A 149 -4.98 12.91 1.32
N ALA A 150 -6.07 13.59 0.98
CA ALA A 150 -6.90 13.27 -0.18
C ALA A 150 -7.52 14.55 -0.79
N PRO A 151 -7.80 14.58 -2.11
CA PRO A 151 -8.40 15.75 -2.76
C PRO A 151 -9.83 15.99 -2.26
N ARG A 152 -10.16 17.25 -1.98
CA ARG A 152 -11.39 17.72 -1.30
C ARG A 152 -12.73 17.34 -1.94
N ARG A 153 -12.76 16.82 -3.17
CA ARG A 153 -13.98 16.78 -3.99
C ARG A 153 -14.91 15.57 -3.76
N PHE A 154 -14.46 14.45 -3.15
CA PHE A 154 -15.28 13.21 -3.13
C PHE A 154 -15.04 12.24 -1.94
N CYS A 155 -14.52 12.69 -0.80
CA CYS A 155 -14.05 11.76 0.26
C CYS A 155 -15.13 11.41 1.31
N LYS A 156 -15.36 10.11 1.54
CA LYS A 156 -15.91 9.57 2.81
C LYS A 156 -14.74 9.00 3.62
N THR A 157 -14.34 9.69 4.68
CA THR A 157 -13.45 9.18 5.73
C THR A 157 -14.30 8.74 6.92
N LEU A 158 -14.25 7.46 7.30
CA LEU A 158 -14.90 6.94 8.51
C LEU A 158 -13.88 6.90 9.66
N TRP A 159 -14.25 7.49 10.80
CA TRP A 159 -13.48 7.50 12.06
C TRP A 159 -14.11 6.55 13.08
N SER A 160 -13.30 5.85 13.89
CA SER A 160 -13.71 5.27 15.18
C SER A 160 -12.65 5.58 16.25
N SER A 161 -13.05 6.25 17.33
CA SER A 161 -12.26 6.62 18.53
C SER A 161 -12.53 5.66 19.68
N ASP A 162 -11.57 5.53 20.62
CA ASP A 162 -11.72 5.76 22.08
C ASP A 162 -10.41 5.37 22.80
N THR A 163 -9.85 6.21 23.69
CA THR A 163 -10.23 6.23 25.11
C THR A 163 -9.73 7.48 25.86
N GLY A 164 -10.67 8.15 26.54
CA GLY A 164 -10.62 8.73 27.90
C GLY A 164 -9.35 9.37 28.52
N SER A 165 -9.57 10.64 28.95
CA SER A 165 -9.07 11.35 30.14
C SER A 165 -7.57 11.61 30.33
N GLY A 166 -7.20 12.89 30.35
CA GLY A 166 -5.95 13.38 30.92
C GLY A 166 -5.29 14.41 30.02
N GLU A 167 -5.06 15.60 30.57
CA GLU A 167 -4.59 16.81 29.92
C GLU A 167 -3.29 16.63 29.10
N ASP A 168 -3.17 17.44 28.05
CA ASP A 168 -1.96 17.73 27.27
C ASP A 168 -1.40 16.66 26.33
N GLY A 169 -2.11 16.42 25.23
CA GLY A 169 -1.55 15.83 24.01
C GLY A 169 -2.23 16.38 22.77
N LYS A 170 -1.67 17.44 22.17
CA LYS A 170 -2.21 18.11 20.97
C LYS A 170 -2.52 17.12 19.85
N LEU A 171 -3.78 16.72 19.74
CA LEU A 171 -4.35 15.94 18.63
C LEU A 171 -4.80 16.91 17.54
N TRP A 172 -4.11 16.93 16.40
CA TRP A 172 -4.59 17.61 15.20
C TRP A 172 -5.00 16.59 14.14
N CYS A 173 -6.26 16.62 13.70
CA CYS A 173 -6.60 16.42 12.29
C CYS A 173 -8.00 16.97 11.96
N THR A 174 -8.06 18.12 11.28
CA THR A 174 -9.26 18.62 10.59
C THR A 174 -9.30 18.06 9.17
N THR A 175 -10.37 17.37 8.75
CA THR A 175 -11.04 17.64 7.45
C THR A 175 -12.48 17.10 7.42
N LYS A 176 -13.46 18.03 7.35
CA LYS A 176 -14.84 17.77 6.91
C LYS A 176 -14.88 17.61 5.38
N CYS A 177 -15.61 16.65 4.85
CA CYS A 177 -16.10 16.66 3.47
C CYS A 177 -17.55 16.18 3.43
N GLN A 178 -18.48 17.13 3.37
CA GLN A 178 -19.87 16.89 2.94
C GLN A 178 -19.91 17.02 1.42
N SER A 179 -20.51 16.05 0.76
CA SER A 179 -20.93 16.16 -0.64
C SER A 179 -22.23 16.95 -0.69
N TYR A 180 -22.31 18.00 -1.48
CA TYR A 180 -23.58 18.35 -2.11
C TYR A 180 -23.34 18.55 -3.60
N SER A 181 -24.29 18.01 -4.35
CA SER A 181 -24.58 18.33 -5.75
C SER A 181 -24.43 19.81 -6.04
#